data_AF-A0A7Y2AFM8-F1
#
_entry.id   AF-A0A7Y2AFM8-F1
#
_cell.length_a   1.000
_cell.length_b   1.000
_cell.length_c   1.000
_cell.angle_alpha   90.00
_cell.angle_beta   90.00
_cell.angle_gamma   90.00
#
_symmetry.space_group_name_H-M   'P 1'
#
loop_
_entity.id
_entity.type
_entity.pdbx_description
1 polymer ?
#
loop_
_entity_poly.entity_id
_entity_poly.type
_entity_poly.pdbx_seq_one_letter_code
_entity_poly.pdbx_strand_id
1 'polypeptide(L)'
;MTRILNTLLILVIVIGMVTWVRQRQSIGHQEREYQRLAANYGVLDVQDSKKFLVTRIDTDDPMHFLWRVYYPAKISILERESFADSGKSGGSFTNIAAREQLFRIRIEFTDTAIRAHILDGSGGSLLSYNRAQSTDFLKAHWQDLEFDVLAADGTRKFDTDEVLPFLRVRLPDDLIEELDRSVSTKIAESLKREPIFESLRGTPEAFEQWDRLARENAL
;
A
#
# COMPACT_ATOMS: atom_id res chain seq x y z
N MET A 1 61.11 10.25 -4.41
CA MET A 1 60.17 9.18 -4.02
C MET A 1 59.29 9.56 -2.84
N THR A 2 59.85 10.03 -1.71
CA THR A 2 59.12 10.43 -0.50
C THR A 2 58.05 11.52 -0.70
N ARG A 3 58.27 12.48 -1.61
CA ARG A 3 57.28 13.54 -1.89
C ARG A 3 56.01 13.02 -2.58
N ILE A 4 56.14 12.12 -3.55
CA ILE A 4 55.01 11.52 -4.27
C ILE A 4 54.19 10.62 -3.33
N LEU A 5 54.87 9.87 -2.47
CA LEU A 5 54.23 9.02 -1.47
C LEU A 5 53.43 9.85 -0.46
N ASN A 6 53.97 10.98 0.02
CA ASN A 6 53.26 11.89 0.91
C ASN A 6 52.03 12.52 0.24
N THR A 7 52.12 12.90 -1.04
CA THR A 7 50.97 13.47 -1.77
C THR A 7 49.83 12.44 -1.92
N LEU A 8 50.17 11.18 -2.22
CA LEU A 8 49.18 10.09 -2.29
C LEU A 8 48.52 9.81 -0.94
N LEU A 9 49.29 9.81 0.15
CA LEU A 9 48.76 9.63 1.51
C LEU A 9 47.78 10.73 1.91
N ILE A 10 48.11 11.99 1.61
CA ILE A 10 47.21 13.13 1.86
C ILE A 10 45.92 12.97 1.06
N LEU A 11 46.01 12.54 -0.21
CA LEU A 11 44.83 12.32 -1.05
C LEU A 11 43.90 11.25 -0.47
N VAL A 12 44.46 10.13 -0.01
CA VAL A 12 43.69 9.04 0.62
C VAL A 12 43.01 9.51 1.91
N ILE A 13 43.71 10.30 2.74
CA ILE A 13 43.15 10.86 3.97
C ILE A 13 41.97 11.81 3.66
N VAL A 14 42.13 12.67 2.65
CA VAL A 14 41.06 13.61 2.24
C VAL A 14 39.85 12.84 1.69
N ILE A 15 40.05 11.82 0.86
CA ILE A 15 38.95 10.98 0.37
C ILE A 15 38.25 10.24 1.51
N GLY A 16 39.02 9.69 2.47
CA GLY A 16 38.50 9.05 3.68
C GLY A 16 37.67 10.02 4.54
N MET A 17 38.13 11.26 4.70
CA MET A 17 37.42 12.28 5.46
C MET A 17 36.12 12.70 4.79
N VAL A 18 36.13 12.88 3.47
CA VAL A 18 34.93 13.25 2.70
C VAL A 18 33.89 12.13 2.72
N THR A 19 34.31 10.88 2.55
CA THR A 19 33.41 9.71 2.64
C THR A 19 32.81 9.56 4.03
N TRP A 20 33.61 9.73 5.09
CA TRP A 20 33.14 9.70 6.47
C TRP A 20 32.14 10.81 6.81
N VAL A 21 32.39 12.04 6.35
CA VAL A 21 31.46 13.17 6.56
C VAL A 21 30.14 12.93 5.83
N ARG A 22 30.18 12.44 4.58
CA ARG A 22 28.97 12.10 3.83
C ARG A 22 28.18 10.98 4.51
N GLN A 23 28.85 9.96 5.02
CA GLN A 23 28.22 8.85 5.75
C GLN A 23 27.61 9.32 7.08
N ARG A 24 28.24 10.26 7.78
CA ARG A 24 27.70 10.82 9.03
C ARG A 24 26.48 11.71 8.78
N GLN A 25 26.46 12.44 7.66
CA GLN A 25 25.29 13.23 7.25
C GLN A 25 24.10 12.34 6.85
N SER A 26 24.34 11.20 6.18
CA SER A 26 23.25 10.28 5.83
C SER A 26 22.62 9.62 7.05
N ILE A 27 23.43 9.23 8.05
CA ILE A 27 22.94 8.65 9.31
C ILE A 27 22.05 9.65 10.07
N GLY A 28 22.48 10.91 10.18
CA GLY A 28 21.72 11.93 10.90
C GLY A 28 20.37 12.28 10.26
N HIS A 29 20.22 12.13 8.94
CA HIS A 29 18.94 12.35 8.27
C HIS A 29 17.97 11.18 8.49
N GLN A 30 18.47 9.94 8.35
CA GLN A 30 17.68 8.72 8.55
C GLN A 30 17.16 8.62 9.99
N GLU A 31 17.99 8.97 10.97
CA GLU A 31 17.61 8.92 12.38
C GLU A 31 16.51 9.95 12.73
N ARG A 32 16.55 11.14 12.13
CA ARG A 32 15.51 12.17 12.32
C ARG A 32 14.19 11.78 11.67
N GLU A 33 14.24 11.19 10.48
CA GLU A 33 13.03 10.69 9.82
C GLU A 33 12.42 9.53 10.60
N TYR A 34 13.26 8.61 11.07
CA TYR A 34 12.84 7.52 11.95
C TYR A 34 12.17 8.05 13.23
N GLN A 35 12.79 9.01 13.93
CA GLN A 35 12.21 9.61 15.15
C GLN A 35 10.91 10.36 14.87
N ARG A 36 10.82 11.08 13.75
CA ARG A 36 9.59 11.78 13.35
C ARG A 36 8.46 10.81 13.01
N LEU A 37 8.76 9.72 12.31
CA LEU A 37 7.78 8.68 12.00
C LEU A 37 7.37 7.92 13.28
N ALA A 38 8.34 7.61 14.15
CA ALA A 38 8.10 6.96 15.44
C ALA A 38 7.17 7.77 16.35
N ALA A 39 7.41 9.08 16.45
CA ALA A 39 6.63 9.97 17.31
C ALA A 39 5.18 10.14 16.84
N ASN A 40 4.92 10.13 15.52
CA ASN A 40 3.59 10.37 14.98
C ASN A 40 2.81 9.08 14.66
N TYR A 41 3.50 7.97 14.42
CA TYR A 41 2.92 6.77 13.81
C TYR A 41 3.38 5.45 14.47
N GLY A 42 3.94 5.51 15.69
CA GLY A 42 4.41 4.34 16.45
C GLY A 42 5.75 3.78 15.93
N VAL A 43 6.34 2.79 16.61
CA VAL A 43 7.60 2.17 16.19
C VAL A 43 7.34 0.88 15.41
N LEU A 44 8.02 0.71 14.28
CA LEU A 44 8.02 -0.55 13.53
C LEU A 44 9.34 -1.27 13.84
N ASP A 45 9.28 -2.34 14.64
CA ASP A 45 10.47 -3.11 15.02
C ASP A 45 10.82 -4.12 13.91
N VAL A 46 11.73 -3.73 13.01
CA VAL A 46 12.19 -4.56 11.90
C VAL A 46 13.20 -5.59 12.41
N GLN A 47 12.69 -6.73 12.89
CA GLN A 47 13.52 -7.86 13.33
C GLN A 47 13.97 -8.75 12.17
N ASP A 48 13.17 -8.84 11.10
CA ASP A 48 13.46 -9.62 9.89
C ASP A 48 13.40 -8.71 8.66
N SER A 49 14.56 -8.38 8.11
CA SER A 49 14.70 -7.45 6.98
C SER A 49 14.32 -8.06 5.63
N LYS A 50 13.97 -9.35 5.58
CA LYS A 50 13.55 -10.04 4.37
C LYS A 50 12.04 -10.12 4.19
N LYS A 51 11.27 -9.76 5.23
CA LYS A 51 9.81 -9.83 5.22
C LYS A 51 9.18 -8.46 5.10
N PHE A 52 7.95 -8.41 4.61
CA PHE A 52 7.13 -7.22 4.79
C PHE A 52 6.74 -7.10 6.26
N LEU A 53 6.74 -5.87 6.77
CA LEU A 53 6.08 -5.55 8.04
C LEU A 53 5.06 -4.45 7.80
N VAL A 54 3.84 -4.67 8.26
CA VAL A 54 2.72 -3.74 8.07
C VAL A 54 2.07 -3.47 9.41
N THR A 55 1.83 -2.20 9.69
CA THR A 55 1.07 -1.76 10.85
C THR A 55 -0.03 -0.80 10.39
N ARG A 56 -1.28 -1.09 10.75
CA ARG A 56 -2.38 -0.13 10.58
C ARG A 56 -2.21 1.02 11.59
N ILE A 57 -2.40 2.25 11.12
CA ILE A 57 -2.41 3.45 11.94
C ILE A 57 -3.85 3.95 12.01
N ASP A 58 -4.43 4.00 13.19
CA ASP A 58 -5.80 4.50 13.35
C ASP A 58 -5.96 5.95 12.88
N THR A 59 -7.12 6.24 12.31
CA THR A 59 -7.49 7.54 11.76
C THR A 59 -8.88 7.90 12.26
N ASP A 60 -9.13 9.18 12.50
CA ASP A 60 -10.44 9.64 12.97
C ASP A 60 -11.53 9.60 11.88
N ASP A 61 -11.12 9.53 10.61
CA ASP A 61 -12.01 9.45 9.43
C ASP A 61 -12.20 7.97 9.02
N PRO A 62 -13.43 7.42 9.04
CA PRO A 62 -13.71 6.03 8.67
C PRO A 62 -13.52 5.73 7.18
N MET A 63 -13.38 6.74 6.33
CA MET A 63 -13.04 6.60 4.91
C MET A 63 -11.54 6.79 4.65
N HIS A 64 -10.75 6.99 5.70
CA HIS A 64 -9.30 7.16 5.61
C HIS A 64 -8.62 5.91 6.15
N PHE A 65 -7.76 5.32 5.34
CA PHE A 65 -6.90 4.21 5.70
C PHE A 65 -5.44 4.57 5.50
N LEU A 66 -4.62 4.17 6.46
CA LEU A 66 -3.23 4.54 6.62
C LEU A 66 -2.48 3.39 7.27
N TRP A 67 -1.37 3.02 6.64
CA TRP A 67 -0.45 2.00 7.10
C TRP A 67 0.96 2.55 7.11
N ARG A 68 1.76 2.06 8.04
CA ARG A 68 3.22 2.09 7.93
C ARG A 68 3.68 0.74 7.41
N VAL A 69 4.48 0.76 6.36
CA VAL A 69 4.92 -0.44 5.67
C VAL A 69 6.43 -0.42 5.53
N TYR A 70 7.06 -1.48 6.02
CA TYR A 70 8.44 -1.81 5.68
C TYR A 70 8.46 -2.72 4.46
N TYR A 71 9.24 -2.31 3.47
CA TYR A 71 9.55 -3.12 2.31
C TYR A 71 11.01 -3.58 2.36
N PRO A 72 11.27 -4.88 2.20
CA PRO A 72 12.62 -5.41 2.02
C PRO A 72 13.39 -4.75 0.88
N ALA A 73 14.71 -4.83 0.95
CA ALA A 73 15.59 -4.37 -0.12
C ALA A 73 15.57 -5.34 -1.32
N LYS A 74 15.86 -4.81 -2.51
CA LYS A 74 16.09 -5.56 -3.75
C LYS A 74 14.91 -6.40 -4.22
N ILE A 75 13.68 -5.99 -3.90
CA ILE A 75 12.46 -6.62 -4.39
C ILE A 75 11.69 -5.66 -5.32
N SER A 76 11.05 -6.24 -6.32
CA SER A 76 10.07 -5.54 -7.14
C SER A 76 8.70 -5.68 -6.50
N ILE A 77 7.95 -4.59 -6.45
CA ILE A 77 6.59 -4.55 -5.94
C ILE A 77 5.68 -4.20 -7.10
N LEU A 78 4.68 -5.04 -7.31
CA LEU A 78 3.52 -4.77 -8.13
C LEU A 78 2.39 -4.26 -7.24
N GLU A 79 1.66 -3.29 -7.74
CA GLU A 79 0.48 -2.70 -7.12
C GLU A 79 -0.71 -2.98 -8.04
N ARG A 80 -1.85 -3.40 -7.48
CA ARG A 80 -3.09 -3.59 -8.23
C ARG A 80 -4.24 -2.96 -7.46
N GLU A 81 -4.94 -2.04 -8.10
CA GLU A 81 -6.14 -1.43 -7.53
C GLU A 81 -7.30 -1.47 -8.52
N SER A 82 -8.50 -1.70 -8.00
CA SER A 82 -9.70 -1.77 -8.83
C SER A 82 -10.94 -1.43 -8.03
N PHE A 83 -11.93 -0.88 -8.72
CA PHE A 83 -13.33 -0.95 -8.33
C PHE A 83 -14.04 -2.07 -9.11
N ALA A 84 -15.16 -2.58 -8.59
CA ALA A 84 -16.04 -3.50 -9.32
C ALA A 84 -16.47 -2.93 -10.69
N ASP A 85 -16.56 -3.79 -11.72
CA ASP A 85 -16.93 -3.40 -13.11
C ASP A 85 -16.02 -2.30 -13.72
N SER A 86 -14.83 -2.09 -13.15
CA SER A 86 -13.86 -1.11 -13.64
C SER A 86 -12.55 -1.78 -14.08
N GLY A 87 -11.76 -1.09 -14.90
CA GLY A 87 -10.43 -1.57 -15.27
C GLY A 87 -9.52 -1.65 -14.05
N LYS A 88 -8.64 -2.66 -14.03
CA LYS A 88 -7.56 -2.74 -13.03
C LYS A 88 -6.52 -1.66 -13.33
N SER A 89 -6.28 -0.78 -12.37
CA SER A 89 -5.09 0.06 -12.33
C SER A 89 -3.96 -0.75 -11.73
N GLY A 90 -2.74 -0.51 -12.19
CA GLY A 90 -1.57 -1.10 -11.57
C GLY A 90 -0.33 -0.27 -11.77
N GLY A 91 0.53 -0.30 -10.75
CA GLY A 91 1.85 0.30 -10.74
C GLY A 91 2.90 -0.76 -10.47
N SER A 92 4.15 -0.45 -10.76
CA SER A 92 5.25 -1.24 -10.22
C SER A 92 6.42 -0.34 -9.87
N PHE A 93 7.15 -0.72 -8.83
CA PHE A 93 8.37 -0.05 -8.43
C PHE A 93 9.36 -1.08 -7.87
N THR A 94 10.65 -0.77 -7.96
CA THR A 94 11.71 -1.61 -7.42
C THR A 94 12.37 -0.91 -6.25
N ASN A 95 12.41 -1.59 -5.10
CA ASN A 95 13.14 -1.10 -3.94
C ASN A 95 14.62 -1.45 -4.08
N ILE A 96 15.46 -0.45 -4.37
CA ILE A 96 16.92 -0.65 -4.41
C ILE A 96 17.48 -0.87 -3.00
N ALA A 97 16.92 -0.17 -2.00
CA ALA A 97 17.23 -0.30 -0.59
C ALA A 97 15.96 -0.59 0.22
N ALA A 98 16.12 -1.20 1.39
CA ALA A 98 15.02 -1.39 2.32
C ALA A 98 14.50 -0.02 2.74
N ARG A 99 13.18 0.14 2.76
CA ARG A 99 12.55 1.41 3.12
C ARG A 99 11.28 1.19 3.90
N GLU A 100 11.05 2.09 4.85
CA GLU A 100 9.76 2.29 5.48
C GLU A 100 9.03 3.42 4.76
N GLN A 101 7.74 3.24 4.51
CA GLN A 101 6.90 4.28 3.95
C GLN A 101 5.49 4.24 4.52
N LEU A 102 4.82 5.38 4.46
CA LEU A 102 3.38 5.44 4.69
C LEU A 102 2.67 5.04 3.40
N PHE A 103 1.65 4.21 3.55
CA PHE A 103 0.71 3.89 2.49
C PHE A 103 -0.67 4.36 2.92
N ARG A 104 -1.37 5.11 2.07
CA ARG A 104 -2.63 5.74 2.39
C ARG A 104 -3.64 5.47 1.30
N ILE A 105 -4.86 5.16 1.71
CA ILE A 105 -6.04 5.12 0.85
C ILE A 105 -7.08 6.03 1.49
N ARG A 106 -7.62 6.99 0.75
CA ARG A 106 -8.78 7.78 1.17
C ARG A 106 -9.91 7.60 0.18
N ILE A 107 -11.05 7.16 0.68
CA ILE A 107 -12.28 7.06 -0.09
C ILE A 107 -13.05 8.38 0.04
N GLU A 108 -13.60 8.86 -1.07
CA GLU A 108 -14.39 10.08 -1.13
C GLU A 108 -15.63 9.83 -1.99
N PHE A 109 -16.80 10.18 -1.46
CA PHE A 109 -18.04 10.20 -2.23
C PHE A 109 -18.27 11.59 -2.82
N THR A 110 -18.49 11.65 -4.13
CA THR A 110 -19.04 12.84 -4.80
C THR A 110 -20.50 12.61 -5.16
N ASP A 111 -21.13 13.57 -5.82
CA ASP A 111 -22.52 13.45 -6.27
C ASP A 111 -22.73 12.35 -7.33
N THR A 112 -21.67 11.91 -8.02
CA THR A 112 -21.79 10.97 -9.14
C THR A 112 -20.79 9.82 -9.10
N ALA A 113 -19.82 9.85 -8.19
CA ALA A 113 -18.73 8.90 -8.18
C ALA A 113 -18.22 8.59 -6.77
N ILE A 114 -17.57 7.43 -6.67
CA ILE A 114 -16.70 7.09 -5.55
C ILE A 114 -15.27 7.26 -6.04
N ARG A 115 -14.43 7.92 -5.25
CA ARG A 115 -13.02 8.15 -5.57
C ARG A 115 -12.14 7.49 -4.52
N ALA A 116 -11.09 6.81 -4.96
CA ALA A 116 -10.03 6.33 -4.10
C ALA A 116 -8.75 7.12 -4.40
N HIS A 117 -8.34 7.95 -3.45
CA HIS A 117 -7.06 8.65 -3.47
C HIS A 117 -6.03 7.77 -2.78
N ILE A 118 -5.06 7.28 -3.54
CA ILE A 118 -4.02 6.39 -3.04
C ILE A 118 -2.71 7.16 -3.05
N LEU A 119 -2.00 7.14 -1.93
CA LEU A 119 -0.72 7.82 -1.80
C LEU A 119 0.26 6.87 -1.12
N ASP A 120 1.44 6.77 -1.70
CA ASP A 120 2.55 6.02 -1.13
C ASP A 120 3.86 6.81 -1.27
N GLY A 121 4.99 6.23 -0.83
CA GLY A 121 6.29 6.88 -0.94
C GLY A 121 6.86 6.93 -2.37
N SER A 122 6.13 6.43 -3.37
CA SER A 122 6.49 6.40 -4.80
C SER A 122 5.72 7.47 -5.60
N GLY A 123 4.51 7.81 -5.15
CA GLY A 123 3.65 8.77 -5.83
C GLY A 123 2.21 8.71 -5.32
N GLY A 124 1.30 9.30 -6.09
CA GLY A 124 -0.13 9.24 -5.82
C GLY A 124 -0.91 8.82 -7.06
N SER A 125 -2.02 8.12 -6.84
CA SER A 125 -2.97 7.74 -7.89
C SER A 125 -4.40 8.06 -7.45
N LEU A 126 -5.27 8.26 -8.43
CA LEU A 126 -6.69 8.50 -8.24
C LEU A 126 -7.46 7.48 -9.08
N LEU A 127 -8.23 6.62 -8.42
CA LEU A 127 -9.24 5.78 -9.08
C LEU A 127 -10.61 6.40 -8.87
N SER A 128 -11.48 6.23 -9.86
CA SER A 128 -12.87 6.71 -9.79
C SER A 128 -13.83 5.66 -10.32
N TYR A 129 -14.90 5.45 -9.57
CA TYR A 129 -16.03 4.61 -9.90
C TYR A 129 -17.24 5.49 -10.18
N ASN A 130 -17.56 5.65 -11.47
CA ASN A 130 -18.55 6.64 -11.94
C ASN A 130 -19.88 5.96 -12.29
N ARG A 131 -20.58 5.44 -11.28
CA ARG A 131 -21.88 4.78 -11.44
C ARG A 131 -22.90 5.39 -10.49
N ALA A 132 -23.53 6.50 -10.90
CA ALA A 132 -24.41 7.30 -10.03
C ALA A 132 -25.43 6.47 -9.21
N GLN A 133 -26.11 5.50 -9.84
CA GLN A 133 -27.10 4.65 -9.15
C GLN A 133 -26.50 3.83 -7.99
N SER A 134 -25.31 3.25 -8.16
CA SER A 134 -24.64 2.52 -7.08
C SER A 134 -23.87 3.44 -6.14
N THR A 135 -23.43 4.61 -6.57
CA THR A 135 -22.79 5.60 -5.69
C THR A 135 -23.72 6.00 -4.54
N ASP A 136 -24.98 6.32 -4.83
CA ASP A 136 -25.94 6.71 -3.80
C ASP A 136 -26.23 5.58 -2.81
N PHE A 137 -26.42 4.37 -3.34
CA PHE A 137 -26.61 3.17 -2.52
C PHE A 137 -25.41 2.91 -1.60
N LEU A 138 -24.19 2.89 -2.16
CA LEU A 138 -22.97 2.64 -1.41
C LEU A 138 -22.65 3.76 -0.40
N LYS A 139 -23.05 5.00 -0.69
CA LYS A 139 -22.91 6.13 0.22
C LYS A 139 -23.85 5.98 1.42
N ALA A 140 -25.09 5.56 1.19
CA ALA A 140 -26.08 5.37 2.24
C ALA A 140 -25.70 4.23 3.20
N HIS A 141 -25.10 3.17 2.67
CA HIS A 141 -24.77 1.94 3.40
C HIS A 141 -23.28 1.78 3.71
N TRP A 142 -22.48 2.85 3.62
CA TRP A 142 -21.02 2.76 3.76
C TRP A 142 -20.57 2.10 5.08
N GLN A 143 -21.27 2.39 6.17
CA GLN A 143 -20.93 1.87 7.51
C GLN A 143 -21.33 0.39 7.66
N ASP A 144 -22.23 -0.08 6.81
CA ASP A 144 -22.74 -1.45 6.83
C ASP A 144 -21.95 -2.37 5.89
N LEU A 145 -21.01 -1.83 5.11
CA LEU A 145 -20.14 -2.61 4.23
C LEU A 145 -19.13 -3.46 5.03
N GLU A 146 -18.68 -4.55 4.41
CA GLU A 146 -17.62 -5.38 4.98
C GLU A 146 -16.24 -4.85 4.58
N PHE A 147 -15.40 -4.60 5.58
CA PHE A 147 -14.04 -4.13 5.41
C PHE A 147 -13.03 -5.20 5.85
N ASP A 148 -12.28 -5.72 4.90
CA ASP A 148 -11.09 -6.53 5.14
C ASP A 148 -9.87 -5.58 5.06
N VAL A 149 -9.36 -5.21 6.24
CA VAL A 149 -8.30 -4.21 6.43
C VAL A 149 -7.05 -4.92 6.91
N LEU A 150 -5.97 -4.83 6.13
CA LEU A 150 -4.72 -5.49 6.49
C LEU A 150 -4.18 -4.97 7.82
N ALA A 151 -3.83 -5.91 8.69
CA ALA A 151 -3.20 -5.64 9.97
C ALA A 151 -4.03 -4.70 10.87
N ALA A 152 -5.37 -4.82 10.83
CA ALA A 152 -6.29 -4.08 11.68
C ALA A 152 -6.08 -4.33 13.19
N ASP A 153 -5.48 -5.47 13.55
CA ASP A 153 -5.20 -5.91 14.91
C ASP A 153 -3.79 -5.56 15.41
N GLY A 154 -2.97 -4.87 14.60
CA GLY A 154 -1.66 -4.38 15.01
C GLY A 154 -0.57 -4.59 13.96
N THR A 155 0.65 -4.88 14.40
CA THR A 155 1.79 -5.08 13.48
C THR A 155 1.86 -6.54 13.05
N ARG A 156 1.89 -6.77 11.74
CA ARG A 156 1.99 -8.11 11.14
C ARG A 156 3.19 -8.23 10.22
N LYS A 157 3.74 -9.44 10.13
CA LYS A 157 4.84 -9.82 9.25
C LYS A 157 4.29 -10.71 8.14
N PHE A 158 4.74 -10.50 6.92
CA PHE A 158 4.31 -11.25 5.74
C PHE A 158 5.51 -11.66 4.90
N ASP A 159 5.45 -12.84 4.31
CA ASP A 159 6.48 -13.32 3.40
C ASP A 159 6.40 -12.63 2.03
N THR A 160 7.51 -12.63 1.28
CA THR A 160 7.59 -11.90 0.01
C THR A 160 6.87 -12.57 -1.16
N ASP A 161 6.49 -13.83 -0.99
CA ASP A 161 5.66 -14.62 -1.89
C ASP A 161 4.15 -14.46 -1.61
N GLU A 162 3.78 -13.65 -0.61
CA GLU A 162 2.39 -13.33 -0.32
C GLU A 162 1.93 -12.05 -1.04
N VAL A 163 0.67 -12.06 -1.49
CA VAL A 163 -0.04 -10.84 -1.89
C VAL A 163 -0.72 -10.25 -0.66
N LEU A 164 -0.47 -8.97 -0.42
CA LEU A 164 -0.95 -8.20 0.71
C LEU A 164 -2.24 -7.44 0.33
N PRO A 165 -3.43 -7.87 0.79
CA PRO A 165 -4.67 -7.15 0.54
C PRO A 165 -4.84 -6.01 1.54
N PHE A 166 -4.33 -4.82 1.21
CA PHE A 166 -4.35 -3.68 2.13
C PHE A 166 -5.76 -3.27 2.53
N LEU A 167 -6.63 -3.13 1.53
CA LEU A 167 -8.04 -2.81 1.73
C LEU A 167 -8.87 -3.59 0.73
N ARG A 168 -9.90 -4.24 1.22
CA ARG A 168 -10.94 -4.82 0.38
C ARG A 168 -12.29 -4.51 0.99
N VAL A 169 -13.16 -3.92 0.17
CA VAL A 169 -14.51 -3.51 0.56
C VAL A 169 -15.50 -4.39 -0.17
N ARG A 170 -16.39 -5.05 0.55
CA ARG A 170 -17.40 -5.97 -0.01
C ARG A 170 -18.79 -5.60 0.45
N LEU A 171 -19.76 -6.05 -0.34
CA LEU A 171 -21.15 -6.00 0.04
C LEU A 171 -21.46 -7.20 0.95
N PRO A 172 -22.00 -7.00 2.16
CA PRO A 172 -22.53 -8.09 2.98
C PRO A 172 -23.79 -8.69 2.35
N ASP A 173 -24.08 -9.94 2.71
CA ASP A 173 -25.27 -10.67 2.23
C ASP A 173 -26.58 -9.95 2.55
N ASP A 174 -26.65 -9.27 3.70
CA ASP A 174 -27.83 -8.57 4.19
C ASP A 174 -28.27 -7.39 3.29
N LEU A 175 -27.35 -6.84 2.49
CA LEU A 175 -27.62 -5.70 1.60
C LEU A 175 -27.97 -6.13 0.16
N ILE A 176 -27.89 -7.41 -0.17
CA ILE A 176 -28.08 -7.91 -1.54
C ILE A 176 -29.51 -7.65 -2.05
N GLU A 177 -30.54 -7.89 -1.23
CA GLU A 177 -31.94 -7.71 -1.65
C GLU A 177 -32.27 -6.22 -1.88
N GLU A 178 -31.70 -5.32 -1.07
CA GLU A 178 -31.88 -3.89 -1.26
C GLU A 178 -31.12 -3.39 -2.49
N LEU A 179 -29.90 -3.89 -2.72
CA LEU A 179 -29.11 -3.58 -3.91
C LEU A 179 -29.90 -3.92 -5.18
N ASP A 180 -30.47 -5.13 -5.27
CA ASP A 180 -31.21 -5.60 -6.44
C ASP A 180 -32.44 -4.74 -6.78
N ARG A 181 -33.04 -4.10 -5.76
CA ARG A 181 -34.18 -3.19 -5.94
C ARG A 181 -33.74 -1.78 -6.32
N SER A 182 -32.53 -1.37 -5.96
CA SER A 182 -32.07 0.02 -5.99
C SER A 182 -31.16 0.36 -7.16
N VAL A 183 -30.46 -0.63 -7.72
CA VAL A 183 -29.54 -0.43 -8.85
C VAL A 183 -29.87 -1.36 -10.02
N SER A 184 -29.42 -1.01 -11.23
CA SER A 184 -29.62 -1.89 -12.39
C SER A 184 -29.02 -3.28 -12.18
N THR A 185 -29.67 -4.32 -12.71
CA THR A 185 -29.23 -5.73 -12.57
C THR A 185 -27.77 -5.93 -12.94
N LYS A 186 -27.28 -5.30 -14.01
CA LYS A 186 -25.88 -5.41 -14.43
C LYS A 186 -24.91 -4.92 -13.35
N ILE A 187 -25.23 -3.79 -12.71
CA ILE A 187 -24.39 -3.20 -11.65
C ILE A 187 -24.48 -4.06 -10.39
N ALA A 188 -25.69 -4.48 -10.01
CA ALA A 188 -25.88 -5.34 -8.84
C ALA A 188 -25.06 -6.63 -8.95
N GLU A 189 -25.15 -7.33 -10.08
CA GLU A 189 -24.39 -8.57 -10.32
C GLU A 189 -22.88 -8.37 -10.25
N SER A 190 -22.37 -7.21 -10.69
CA SER A 190 -20.94 -6.93 -10.53
C SER A 190 -20.54 -6.71 -9.08
N LEU A 191 -21.33 -5.95 -8.31
CA LEU A 191 -21.04 -5.63 -6.92
C LEU A 191 -21.17 -6.85 -5.99
N LYS A 192 -21.98 -7.85 -6.37
CA LYS A 192 -22.07 -9.14 -5.67
C LYS A 192 -20.87 -10.05 -5.95
N ARG A 193 -20.35 -10.02 -7.18
CA ARG A 193 -19.29 -10.95 -7.62
C ARG A 193 -17.88 -10.48 -7.26
N GLU A 194 -17.65 -9.18 -7.26
CA GLU A 194 -16.33 -8.58 -7.10
C GLU A 194 -16.34 -7.62 -5.91
N PRO A 195 -15.21 -7.46 -5.21
CA PRO A 195 -15.07 -6.40 -4.22
C PRO A 195 -15.43 -5.04 -4.83
N ILE A 196 -16.19 -4.24 -4.09
CA ILE A 196 -16.52 -2.86 -4.46
C ILE A 196 -15.23 -2.11 -4.74
N PHE A 197 -14.25 -2.24 -3.85
CA PHE A 197 -12.90 -1.71 -4.00
C PHE A 197 -11.89 -2.74 -3.48
N GLU A 198 -10.74 -2.83 -4.14
CA GLU A 198 -9.62 -3.65 -3.71
C GLU A 198 -8.29 -2.92 -3.99
N SER A 199 -7.37 -2.99 -3.03
CA SER A 199 -5.98 -2.56 -3.19
C SER A 199 -5.04 -3.67 -2.70
N LEU A 200 -4.24 -4.19 -3.63
CA LEU A 200 -3.31 -5.29 -3.43
C LEU A 200 -1.88 -4.84 -3.70
N ARG A 201 -0.92 -5.36 -2.93
CA ARG A 201 0.50 -5.23 -3.22
C ARG A 201 1.21 -6.56 -3.04
N GLY A 202 2.26 -6.81 -3.80
CA GLY A 202 3.01 -8.06 -3.71
C GLY A 202 4.14 -8.07 -4.73
N THR A 203 4.97 -9.10 -4.69
CA THR A 203 5.95 -9.33 -5.77
C THR A 203 5.23 -9.82 -7.03
N PRO A 204 5.80 -9.61 -8.24
CA PRO A 204 5.25 -10.20 -9.45
C PRO A 204 4.99 -11.71 -9.33
N GLU A 205 5.92 -12.43 -8.71
CA GLU A 205 5.84 -13.88 -8.47
C GLU A 205 4.69 -14.24 -7.51
N ALA A 206 4.50 -13.47 -6.44
CA ALA A 206 3.36 -13.64 -5.53
C ALA A 206 2.02 -13.49 -6.27
N PHE A 207 1.91 -12.50 -7.17
CA PHE A 207 0.71 -12.32 -7.98
C PHE A 207 0.49 -13.44 -9.00
N GLU A 208 1.55 -13.99 -9.60
CA GLU A 208 1.41 -15.14 -10.50
C GLU A 208 0.83 -16.36 -9.78
N GLN A 209 1.28 -16.61 -8.55
CA GLN A 209 0.74 -17.66 -7.69
C GLN A 209 -0.71 -17.37 -7.29
N TRP A 210 -1.00 -16.13 -6.85
CA TRP A 210 -2.34 -15.69 -6.50
C TRP A 210 -3.33 -15.88 -7.66
N ASP A 211 -2.97 -15.42 -8.86
CA ASP A 211 -3.81 -15.53 -10.06
C ASP A 211 -3.99 -16.98 -10.52
N ARG A 212 -3.04 -17.87 -10.20
CA ARG A 212 -3.17 -19.31 -10.45
C ARG A 212 -4.19 -19.94 -9.51
N LEU A 213 -4.05 -19.69 -8.20
CA LEU A 213 -4.97 -20.20 -7.19
C LEU A 213 -6.40 -19.67 -7.39
N ALA A 214 -6.54 -18.40 -7.74
CA ALA A 214 -7.85 -17.81 -8.05
C ALA A 214 -8.53 -18.49 -9.25
N ARG A 215 -7.77 -18.94 -10.25
CA ARG A 215 -8.30 -19.68 -11.41
C ARG A 215 -8.68 -21.12 -11.06
N GLU A 216 -7.89 -21.78 -10.21
CA GLU A 216 -8.16 -23.14 -9.75
C GLU A 216 -9.43 -23.21 -8.88
N ASN A 217 -9.66 -22.20 -8.05
CA ASN A 217 -10.84 -22.11 -7.18
C ASN A 217 -12.12 -21.60 -7.89
N ALA A 218 -12.00 -21.12 -9.13
CA ALA A 218 -13.13 -20.65 -9.94
C ALA A 218 -13.69 -21.73 -10.89
N LEU A 219 -13.07 -22.92 -10.91
CA LEU A 219 -13.50 -24.12 -11.64
C LEU A 219 -14.19 -25.10 -10.71
#